data_AF-A0A8I1ZUP1-F1
#
_entry.id   AF-A0A8I1ZUP1-F1
#
_cell.length_a   1.000
_cell.length_b   1.000
_cell.length_c   1.000
_cell.angle_alpha   90.00
_cell.angle_beta   90.00
_cell.angle_gamma   90.00
#
_symmetry.space_group_name_H-M   'P 1'
#
loop_
_entity.id
_entity.type
_entity.pdbx_description
1 polymer ?
#
loop_
_entity_poly.entity_id
_entity_poly.type
_entity_poly.pdbx_seq_one_letter_code
_entity_poly.pdbx_strand_id
1 'polypeptide(L)'
;MTEKNSEPKGWNPYLAGALTGLLLVFSVWFTGKYIGASTTFVRAAGYVERTFNPEHVAALEYFKKELPKIDWQFLFVIGIFFGSLIASTTSKSFRVQAVPTMWESRFGPGMAKRGVVAFIGGAIAMFGARLADG
;
A
#
# COMPACT_ATOMS: atom_id res chain seq x y z
N MET A 1 18.05 34.72 2.73
CA MET A 1 17.57 34.12 1.47
C MET A 1 16.79 32.87 1.83
N THR A 2 15.47 32.96 2.01
CA THR A 2 14.61 31.82 2.32
C THR A 2 14.22 31.14 1.02
N GLU A 3 14.81 29.97 0.74
CA GLU A 3 14.34 29.10 -0.33
C GLU A 3 12.90 28.66 -0.03
N LYS A 4 11.97 29.22 -0.80
CA LYS A 4 10.59 28.74 -0.86
C LYS A 4 10.63 27.43 -1.62
N ASN A 5 10.69 26.30 -0.89
CA ASN A 5 10.45 24.97 -1.46
C ASN A 5 9.08 25.00 -2.15
N SER A 6 9.06 25.20 -3.47
CA SER A 6 7.86 25.07 -4.27
C SER A 6 7.53 23.58 -4.31
N GLU A 7 6.58 23.16 -3.46
CA GLU A 7 5.97 21.85 -3.62
C GLU A 7 5.50 21.71 -5.08
N PRO A 8 5.78 20.57 -5.73
CA PRO A 8 5.34 20.37 -7.10
C PRO A 8 3.82 20.57 -7.16
N LYS A 9 3.37 21.48 -8.03
CA LYS A 9 1.96 21.80 -8.20
C LYS A 9 1.19 20.51 -8.51
N GLY A 10 0.44 20.03 -7.52
CA GLY A 10 -0.37 18.83 -7.65
C GLY A 10 -1.40 18.96 -8.78
N TRP A 11 -1.89 17.82 -9.25
CA TRP A 11 -2.98 17.80 -10.24
C TRP A 11 -4.25 18.42 -9.65
N ASN A 12 -5.09 18.99 -10.52
CA ASN A 12 -6.40 19.49 -10.10
C ASN A 12 -7.17 18.36 -9.40
N PRO A 13 -7.66 18.55 -8.16
CA PRO A 13 -8.30 17.48 -7.38
C PRO A 13 -9.53 16.90 -8.08
N TYR A 14 -10.27 17.69 -8.87
CA TYR A 14 -11.40 17.20 -9.65
C TYR A 14 -10.97 16.28 -10.79
N LEU A 15 -9.85 16.62 -11.46
CA LEU A 15 -9.30 15.80 -12.53
C LEU A 15 -8.72 14.50 -11.99
N ALA A 16 -7.95 14.57 -10.90
CA ALA A 16 -7.42 13.40 -10.23
C ALA A 16 -8.55 12.49 -9.73
N GLY A 17 -9.58 13.06 -9.08
CA GLY A 17 -10.76 12.33 -8.64
C GLY A 17 -11.54 11.67 -9.78
N ALA A 18 -11.74 12.38 -10.89
CA ALA A 18 -12.41 11.83 -12.07
C ALA A 18 -11.65 10.64 -12.66
N LEU A 19 -10.32 10.72 -12.76
CA LEU A 19 -9.50 9.62 -13.26
C LEU A 19 -9.46 8.42 -12.32
N THR A 20 -9.41 8.65 -10.99
CA THR A 20 -9.55 7.58 -10.00
C THR A 20 -10.93 6.92 -10.07
N GLY A 21 -11.99 7.70 -10.27
CA GLY A 21 -13.35 7.18 -10.49
C GLY A 21 -13.45 6.33 -11.75
N LEU A 22 -12.86 6.78 -12.86
CA LEU A 22 -12.80 6.03 -14.11
C LEU A 22 -12.04 4.71 -13.93
N LEU A 23 -10.91 4.73 -13.20
CA LEU A 23 -10.14 3.54 -12.86
C LEU A 23 -10.97 2.54 -12.04
N LEU A 24 -11.76 3.01 -11.08
CA LEU A 24 -12.68 2.17 -10.29
C LEU A 24 -13.73 1.49 -11.19
N VAL A 25 -14.36 2.25 -12.08
CA VAL A 25 -15.32 1.71 -13.05
C VAL A 25 -14.67 0.64 -13.92
N PHE A 26 -13.47 0.91 -14.45
CA PHE A 26 -12.73 -0.07 -15.25
C PHE A 26 -12.34 -1.32 -14.46
N SER A 27 -11.93 -1.19 -13.19
CA SER A 27 -11.64 -2.35 -12.34
C SER A 27 -12.85 -3.29 -12.26
N VAL A 28 -14.03 -2.74 -11.96
CA VAL A 28 -15.26 -3.55 -11.85
C VAL A 28 -15.67 -4.09 -13.23
N TRP A 29 -15.55 -3.30 -14.29
CA TRP A 29 -15.97 -3.72 -15.62
C TRP A 29 -15.11 -4.87 -16.19
N PHE A 30 -13.79 -4.81 -16.04
CA PHE A 30 -12.90 -5.84 -16.56
C PHE A 30 -12.77 -7.06 -15.65
N THR A 31 -12.85 -6.88 -14.34
CA THR A 31 -12.52 -7.96 -13.39
C THR A 31 -13.64 -8.36 -12.46
N GLY A 32 -14.75 -7.63 -12.46
CA GLY A 32 -15.86 -7.84 -11.54
C GLY A 32 -15.50 -7.58 -10.07
N LYS A 33 -14.29 -7.05 -9.81
CA LYS A 33 -13.74 -6.84 -8.47
C LYS A 33 -13.50 -5.36 -8.20
N TYR A 34 -13.86 -4.94 -7.00
CA TYR A 34 -13.48 -3.63 -6.47
C TYR A 34 -11.98 -3.58 -6.16
N ILE A 35 -11.44 -2.37 -6.16
CA ILE A 35 -10.06 -2.12 -5.77
C ILE A 35 -9.94 -2.38 -4.26
N GLY A 36 -9.00 -3.24 -3.87
CA GLY A 36 -8.65 -3.49 -2.48
C GLY A 36 -7.14 -3.67 -2.32
N ALA A 37 -6.62 -3.46 -1.12
CA ALA A 37 -5.21 -3.68 -0.82
C ALA A 37 -4.98 -4.69 0.33
N SER A 38 -5.87 -4.73 1.33
CA SER A 38 -5.71 -5.49 2.57
C SER A 38 -5.67 -7.01 2.38
N THR A 39 -6.47 -7.56 1.45
CA THR A 39 -6.51 -8.99 1.09
C THR A 39 -5.20 -9.47 0.49
N THR A 40 -4.51 -8.63 -0.28
CA THR A 40 -3.16 -8.96 -0.79
C THR A 40 -2.14 -9.11 0.33
N PHE A 41 -2.15 -8.24 1.35
CA PHE A 41 -1.17 -8.30 2.44
C PHE A 41 -1.30 -9.58 3.28
N VAL A 42 -2.52 -10.01 3.62
CA VAL A 42 -2.71 -11.26 4.37
C VAL A 42 -2.40 -12.49 3.52
N ARG A 43 -2.72 -12.47 2.22
CA ARG A 43 -2.31 -13.56 1.31
C ARG A 43 -0.80 -13.65 1.18
N ALA A 44 -0.10 -12.52 1.10
CA ALA A 44 1.36 -12.48 1.09
C ALA A 44 1.95 -13.02 2.39
N ALA A 45 1.40 -12.62 3.55
CA ALA A 45 1.80 -13.18 4.84
C ALA A 45 1.57 -14.70 4.90
N GLY A 46 0.41 -15.19 4.44
CA GLY A 46 0.12 -16.62 4.33
C GLY A 46 1.06 -17.37 3.39
N TYR A 47 1.55 -16.74 2.33
CA TYR A 47 2.57 -17.32 1.44
C TYR A 47 3.93 -17.47 2.14
N VAL A 48 4.34 -16.46 2.90
CA VAL A 48 5.57 -16.51 3.70
C VAL A 48 5.45 -17.56 4.80
N GLU A 49 4.35 -17.58 5.56
CA GLU A 49 4.10 -18.58 6.61
C GLU A 49 4.11 -20.02 6.07
N ARG A 50 3.54 -20.26 4.89
CA ARG A 50 3.55 -21.57 4.22
C ARG A 50 4.97 -22.03 3.86
N THR A 51 5.89 -21.09 3.62
CA THR A 51 7.30 -21.40 3.30
C THR A 51 8.07 -21.85 4.54
N PHE A 52 7.67 -21.40 5.73
CA PHE A 52 8.32 -21.76 7.00
C PHE A 52 7.68 -22.95 7.72
N ASN A 53 6.37 -23.19 7.58
CA ASN A 53 5.69 -24.30 8.26
C ASN A 53 4.53 -24.91 7.46
N PRO A 54 4.83 -25.78 6.47
CA PRO A 54 3.83 -26.33 5.55
C PRO A 54 2.82 -27.29 6.20
N GLU A 55 3.16 -27.96 7.31
CA GLU A 55 2.26 -28.91 7.99
C GLU A 55 1.14 -28.23 8.78
N HIS A 56 1.41 -27.07 9.40
CA HIS A 56 0.40 -26.31 10.15
C HIS A 56 -0.64 -25.66 9.22
N VAL A 57 -0.19 -25.19 8.05
CA VAL A 57 -1.04 -24.55 7.02
C VAL A 57 -1.94 -25.57 6.31
N ALA A 58 -1.52 -26.83 6.20
CA ALA A 58 -2.32 -27.89 5.58
C ALA A 58 -3.51 -28.35 6.45
N ALA A 59 -3.43 -28.15 7.78
CA ALA A 59 -4.44 -28.56 8.74
C ALA A 59 -5.59 -27.56 8.92
N LEU A 60 -5.40 -26.28 8.55
CA LEU A 60 -6.40 -25.22 8.70
C LEU A 60 -7.23 -25.03 7.40
N GLU A 61 -8.54 -25.26 7.47
CA GLU A 61 -9.47 -25.07 6.34
C GLU A 61 -9.43 -23.66 5.73
N TYR A 62 -9.07 -22.63 6.53
CA TYR A 62 -8.91 -21.25 6.09
C TYR A 62 -7.89 -21.11 4.94
N PHE A 63 -6.78 -21.85 4.99
CA PHE A 63 -5.71 -21.77 3.98
C PHE A 63 -5.96 -22.63 2.73
N LYS A 64 -6.86 -23.63 2.81
CA LYS A 64 -7.34 -24.36 1.62
C LYS A 64 -8.28 -23.50 0.77
N LYS A 65 -9.04 -22.60 1.38
CA LYS A 65 -9.95 -21.68 0.70
C LYS A 65 -9.21 -20.49 0.06
N GLU A 66 -8.13 -20.04 0.70
CA GLU A 66 -7.23 -18.99 0.24
C GLU A 66 -5.95 -19.57 -0.39
N LEU A 67 -6.11 -20.44 -1.39
CA LEU A 67 -4.98 -20.89 -2.20
C LEU A 67 -4.23 -19.66 -2.73
N PRO A 68 -2.89 -19.58 -2.57
CA PRO A 68 -2.11 -18.44 -3.05
C PRO A 68 -2.05 -18.48 -4.57
N LYS A 69 -3.10 -17.98 -5.21
CA LYS A 69 -3.11 -17.57 -6.61
C LYS A 69 -2.58 -16.15 -6.65
N ILE A 70 -1.78 -15.88 -7.68
CA ILE A 70 -1.59 -14.50 -8.16
C ILE A 70 -2.98 -14.04 -8.61
N ASP A 71 -3.71 -13.42 -7.68
CA ASP A 71 -5.02 -12.86 -7.94
C ASP A 71 -4.84 -11.45 -8.54
N TRP A 72 -5.88 -10.96 -9.21
CA TRP A 72 -5.92 -9.62 -9.81
C TRP A 72 -5.45 -8.53 -8.85
N GLN A 73 -5.80 -8.67 -7.58
CA GLN A 73 -5.42 -7.72 -6.53
C GLN A 73 -3.91 -7.67 -6.25
N PHE A 74 -3.21 -8.79 -6.44
CA PHE A 74 -1.75 -8.84 -6.32
C PHE A 74 -1.11 -8.08 -7.50
N LEU A 75 -1.62 -8.28 -8.72
CA LEU A 75 -1.20 -7.51 -9.89
C LEU A 75 -1.52 -6.02 -9.73
N PHE A 76 -2.64 -5.68 -9.10
CA PHE A 76 -3.02 -4.29 -8.82
C PHE A 76 -2.05 -3.61 -7.85
N VAL A 77 -1.65 -4.27 -6.76
CA VAL A 77 -0.65 -3.73 -5.81
C VAL A 77 0.71 -3.56 -6.48
N ILE A 78 1.13 -4.52 -7.30
CA ILE A 78 2.34 -4.40 -8.13
C ILE A 78 2.23 -3.21 -9.09
N GLY A 79 1.07 -3.03 -9.72
CA GLY A 79 0.76 -1.89 -10.58
C GLY A 79 0.88 -0.55 -9.86
N ILE A 80 0.38 -0.45 -8.62
CA ILE A 80 0.56 0.76 -7.78
C ILE A 80 2.05 1.00 -7.51
N PHE A 81 2.81 -0.03 -7.16
CA PHE A 81 4.24 0.10 -6.88
C PHE A 81 5.00 0.64 -8.10
N PHE A 82 4.87 0.01 -9.26
CA PHE A 82 5.56 0.47 -10.47
C PHE A 82 4.98 1.79 -11.00
N GLY A 83 3.66 1.99 -10.93
CA GLY A 83 3.01 3.22 -11.36
C GLY A 83 3.47 4.44 -10.55
N SER A 84 3.55 4.30 -9.22
CA SER A 84 4.07 5.35 -8.35
C SER A 84 5.58 5.58 -8.53
N LEU A 85 6.36 4.53 -8.80
CA LEU A 85 7.79 4.64 -9.08
C LEU A 85 8.05 5.41 -10.39
N ILE A 86 7.32 5.07 -11.47
CA ILE A 86 7.41 5.77 -12.75
C ILE A 86 6.95 7.22 -12.57
N ALA A 87 5.80 7.45 -11.93
CA ALA A 87 5.28 8.79 -11.71
C ALA A 87 6.24 9.68 -10.90
N SER A 88 6.84 9.15 -9.82
CA SER A 88 7.80 9.90 -8.99
C SER A 88 9.12 10.18 -9.72
N THR A 89 9.56 9.25 -10.57
CA THR A 89 10.78 9.42 -11.39
C THR A 89 10.55 10.44 -12.51
N THR A 90 9.46 10.34 -13.25
CA THR A 90 9.12 11.27 -14.35
C THR A 90 8.83 12.67 -13.84
N SER A 91 8.18 12.81 -12.69
CA SER A 91 7.94 14.11 -12.04
C SER A 91 9.17 14.67 -11.30
N LYS A 92 10.30 13.94 -11.28
CA LYS A 92 11.52 14.28 -10.53
C LYS A 92 11.27 14.54 -9.03
N SER A 93 10.23 13.93 -8.47
CA SER A 93 9.84 14.05 -7.06
C SER A 93 10.35 12.89 -6.20
N PHE A 94 10.96 11.88 -6.82
CA PHE A 94 11.55 10.76 -6.10
C PHE A 94 12.64 11.23 -5.12
N ARG A 95 12.45 10.91 -3.83
CA ARG A 95 13.38 11.26 -2.75
C ARG A 95 13.49 10.09 -1.78
N VAL A 96 14.73 9.66 -1.50
CA VAL A 96 14.99 8.66 -0.47
C VAL A 96 15.04 9.39 0.88
N GLN A 97 14.00 9.23 1.69
CA GLN A 97 13.88 9.92 2.96
C GLN A 97 13.47 8.95 4.07
N ALA A 98 14.39 8.69 5.01
CA ALA A 98 14.13 7.82 6.16
C ALA A 98 13.17 8.47 7.17
N VAL A 99 13.24 9.79 7.35
CA VAL A 99 12.37 10.56 8.24
C VAL A 99 11.73 11.71 7.46
N PRO A 100 10.40 11.74 7.26
CA PRO A 100 9.72 12.81 6.56
C PRO A 100 9.95 14.14 7.29
N THR A 101 10.08 15.23 6.55
CA THR A 101 10.34 16.57 7.13
C THR A 101 9.25 16.98 8.14
N MET A 102 8.01 16.55 7.90
CA MET A 102 6.88 16.74 8.82
C MET A 102 7.02 15.96 10.15
N TRP A 103 7.64 14.79 10.11
CA TRP A 103 7.94 14.03 11.33
C TRP A 103 9.12 14.66 12.07
N GLU A 104 10.17 14.99 11.34
CA GLU A 104 11.38 15.59 11.89
C GLU A 104 11.08 16.90 12.62
N SER A 105 10.24 17.76 12.04
CA SER A 105 9.85 19.03 12.65
C SER A 105 9.07 18.89 13.97
N ARG A 106 8.39 17.75 14.19
CA ARG A 106 7.54 17.52 15.37
C ARG A 106 8.15 16.60 16.41
N PHE A 107 8.89 15.58 15.98
CA PHE A 107 9.37 14.49 16.82
C PHE A 107 10.88 14.26 16.75
N GLY A 108 11.59 15.04 15.93
CA GLY A 108 13.03 14.97 15.71
C GLY A 108 13.47 13.96 14.64
N PRO A 109 14.77 13.93 14.29
CA PRO A 109 15.32 13.11 13.21
C PRO A 109 15.47 11.61 13.54
N GLY A 110 14.91 11.15 14.66
CA GLY A 110 15.10 9.78 15.15
C GLY A 110 14.48 8.71 14.25
N MET A 111 15.29 8.06 13.43
CA MET A 111 14.87 7.00 12.50
C MET A 111 14.21 5.82 13.22
N ALA A 112 14.80 5.35 14.33
CA ALA A 112 14.28 4.24 15.10
C ALA A 112 12.90 4.55 15.70
N LYS A 113 12.74 5.75 16.29
CA LYS A 113 11.47 6.21 16.86
C LYS A 113 10.37 6.28 15.79
N ARG A 114 10.69 6.82 14.61
CA ARG A 114 9.77 6.84 13.47
C ARG A 114 9.42 5.43 13.00
N GLY A 115 10.41 4.54 12.91
CA GLY A 115 10.23 3.15 12.51
C GLY A 115 9.25 2.41 13.42
N VAL A 116 9.45 2.51 14.73
CA VAL A 116 8.55 1.90 15.73
C VAL A 116 7.13 2.43 15.61
N VAL A 117 6.95 3.75 15.51
CA VAL A 117 5.60 4.34 15.41
C VAL A 117 4.94 3.98 14.08
N ALA A 118 5.67 3.98 12.97
CA ALA A 118 5.15 3.56 11.67
C ALA A 118 4.72 2.09 11.67
N PHE A 119 5.48 1.21 12.34
CA PHE A 119 5.15 -0.19 12.49
C PHE A 119 3.87 -0.39 13.32
N ILE A 120 3.77 0.24 14.50
CA ILE A 120 2.59 0.17 15.35
C ILE A 120 1.36 0.75 14.62
N GLY A 121 1.51 1.90 13.97
CA GLY A 121 0.44 2.50 13.17
C GLY A 121 -0.02 1.60 12.03
N GLY A 122 0.91 0.93 11.35
CA GLY A 122 0.61 -0.07 10.32
C GLY A 122 -0.15 -1.28 10.87
N ALA A 123 0.24 -1.79 12.04
CA ALA A 123 -0.45 -2.89 12.70
C ALA A 123 -1.90 -2.51 13.08
N ILE A 124 -2.11 -1.32 13.65
CA ILE A 124 -3.44 -0.79 13.98
C ILE A 124 -4.28 -0.59 12.71
N ALA A 125 -3.70 -0.04 11.64
CA ALA A 125 -4.38 0.18 10.37
C ALA A 125 -4.81 -1.15 9.72
N MET A 126 -3.93 -2.16 9.72
CA MET A 126 -4.24 -3.50 9.22
C MET A 126 -5.35 -4.18 10.03
N PHE A 127 -5.29 -4.06 11.35
CA PHE A 127 -6.33 -4.58 12.23
C PHE A 127 -7.68 -3.89 11.97
N GLY A 128 -7.69 -2.57 11.86
CA GLY A 128 -8.90 -1.79 11.56
C GLY A 128 -9.49 -2.10 10.18
N ALA A 129 -8.65 -2.22 9.14
CA ALA A 129 -9.09 -2.61 7.80
C ALA A 129 -9.78 -3.97 7.81
N ARG A 130 -9.21 -4.94 8.55
CA ARG A 130 -9.79 -6.28 8.69
C ARG A 130 -11.10 -6.30 9.46
N LEU A 131 -11.23 -5.52 10.52
CA LEU A 131 -12.50 -5.39 11.24
C LEU A 131 -13.59 -4.73 10.38
N ALA A 132 -13.20 -3.84 9.47
CA ALA A 132 -14.11 -3.18 8.52
C ALA A 132 -14.41 -4.00 7.26
N ASP A 133 -13.87 -5.23 7.16
CA ASP A 133 -13.96 -6.11 5.99
C ASP A 133 -13.52 -5.44 4.67
N GLY A 134 -12.51 -4.56 4.77
CA GLY A 134 -11.98 -3.74 3.66
C GLY A 134 -10.50 -3.88 3.43
#